data_AF-A0A3D2IAP6-F1
#
_entry.id   AF-A0A3D2IAP6-F1
#
_cell.length_a   1.000
_cell.length_b   1.000
_cell.length_c   1.000
_cell.angle_alpha   90.00
_cell.angle_beta   90.00
_cell.angle_gamma   90.00
#
_symmetry.space_group_name_H-M   'P 1'
#
loop_
_entity.id
_entity.type
_entity.pdbx_description
1 polymer ?
#
loop_
_entity_poly.entity_id
_entity_poly.type
_entity_poly.pdbx_seq_one_letter_code
_entity_poly.pdbx_strand_id
1 'polypeptide(L)'
;MRRNKHIPAHFGTNAARQAQTRYLRGKTPESERVEKNREAAGHVISLCFMVALHDRYGIGKDRLDRVINAANGALERFAVNKRGVGMERAKKKLNEELEGLLTERFVLPASKAPKSNRDWALLGERREAAEIVVKCYALGARQALGFGVERLNETVRATEDVFRQFNEWAEGGDWFGYNMLARRMTDILGEPVDVDESDAKEPIFGKTLD
;
A
#
# COMPACT_ATOMS: atom_id res chain seq x y z
N MET A 1 -6.44 61.93 28.53
CA MET A 1 -7.72 61.26 28.28
C MET A 1 -7.94 61.08 26.77
N ARG A 2 -7.82 59.86 26.22
CA ARG A 2 -8.47 59.44 24.97
C ARG A 2 -8.85 57.95 25.06
N ARG A 3 -10.04 57.67 24.53
CA ARG A 3 -10.95 56.56 24.84
C ARG A 3 -10.51 55.20 24.29
N ASN A 4 -10.84 54.15 25.05
CA ASN A 4 -11.01 52.77 24.57
C ASN A 4 -11.85 52.73 23.29
N LYS A 5 -11.37 52.00 22.28
CA LYS A 5 -12.24 51.29 21.33
C LYS A 5 -11.97 49.80 21.51
N HIS A 6 -12.87 49.16 22.23
CA HIS A 6 -12.99 47.72 22.32
C HIS A 6 -13.38 47.21 20.94
N ILE A 7 -12.44 46.60 20.21
CA ILE A 7 -12.77 45.81 19.03
C ILE A 7 -13.19 44.44 19.57
N PRO A 8 -14.44 44.01 19.37
CA PRO A 8 -14.88 42.69 19.82
C PRO A 8 -14.10 41.58 19.09
N ALA A 9 -13.72 40.52 19.82
CA ALA A 9 -12.84 39.44 19.35
C ALA A 9 -13.30 38.71 18.07
N HIS A 10 -14.55 38.92 17.65
CA HIS A 10 -15.15 38.33 16.45
C HIS A 10 -14.68 39.00 15.13
N PHE A 11 -14.00 40.16 15.19
CA PHE A 11 -13.54 40.89 14.01
C PHE A 11 -12.05 40.70 13.68
N GLY A 12 -11.32 39.90 14.46
CA GLY A 12 -9.91 39.60 14.23
C GLY A 12 -9.71 38.27 13.53
N THR A 13 -9.49 38.31 12.21
CA THR A 13 -9.15 37.17 11.32
C THR A 13 -10.35 36.46 10.69
N ASN A 14 -10.63 36.84 9.46
CA ASN A 14 -11.65 36.26 8.58
C ASN A 14 -11.48 34.73 8.49
N ALA A 15 -12.51 33.96 8.85
CA ALA A 15 -12.50 32.49 8.76
C ALA A 15 -12.14 32.01 7.35
N ALA A 16 -12.47 32.80 6.32
CA ALA A 16 -12.05 32.58 4.95
C ALA A 16 -10.53 32.70 4.76
N ARG A 17 -9.85 33.63 5.44
CA ARG A 17 -8.37 33.73 5.41
C ARG A 17 -7.70 32.60 6.20
N GLN A 18 -8.29 32.11 7.29
CA GLN A 18 -7.76 30.92 7.98
C GLN A 18 -7.99 29.64 7.18
N ALA A 19 -9.16 29.47 6.57
CA ALA A 19 -9.46 28.37 5.66
C ALA A 19 -8.57 28.42 4.41
N GLN A 20 -8.39 29.61 3.82
CA GLN A 20 -7.49 29.84 2.70
C GLN A 20 -6.01 29.68 3.09
N THR A 21 -5.60 30.05 4.31
CA THR A 21 -4.24 29.77 4.80
C THR A 21 -4.03 28.28 5.09
N ARG A 22 -5.06 27.55 5.55
CA ARG A 22 -5.04 26.08 5.68
C ARG A 22 -5.01 25.39 4.31
N TYR A 23 -5.70 25.94 3.31
CA TYR A 23 -5.76 25.41 1.95
C TYR A 23 -4.48 25.75 1.14
N LEU A 24 -3.93 26.96 1.32
CA LEU A 24 -2.72 27.44 0.62
C LEU A 24 -1.39 27.09 1.33
N ARG A 25 -1.40 26.69 2.62
CA ARG A 25 -0.24 26.11 3.34
C ARG A 25 -0.39 24.61 3.64
N GLY A 26 -1.40 23.95 3.09
CA GLY A 26 -1.85 22.63 3.55
C GLY A 26 -0.81 21.54 3.38
N LYS A 27 0.01 21.29 4.41
CA LYS A 27 0.63 19.98 4.60
C LYS A 27 -0.52 18.97 4.65
N THR A 28 -0.46 17.95 3.80
CA THR A 28 -1.43 16.84 3.77
C THR A 28 -1.74 16.38 5.20
N PRO A 29 -3.02 16.35 5.64
CA PRO A 29 -3.42 15.89 6.96
C PRO A 29 -2.79 14.54 7.33
N GLU A 30 -2.45 14.33 8.59
CA GLU A 30 -1.75 13.11 9.01
C GLU A 30 -2.53 11.82 8.70
N SER A 31 -3.85 11.85 8.86
CA SER A 31 -4.73 10.73 8.47
C SER A 31 -4.66 10.42 6.97
N GLU A 32 -4.65 11.47 6.13
CA GLU A 32 -4.53 11.32 4.67
C GLU A 32 -3.12 10.83 4.27
N ARG A 33 -2.06 11.26 4.99
CA ARG A 33 -0.69 10.73 4.79
C ARG A 33 -0.65 9.22 5.09
N VAL A 34 -1.26 8.80 6.20
CA VAL A 34 -1.31 7.38 6.61
C VAL A 34 -2.09 6.56 5.59
N GLU A 35 -3.26 7.03 5.17
CA GLU A 35 -4.09 6.34 4.16
C GLU A 35 -3.34 6.17 2.84
N LYS A 36 -2.74 7.24 2.31
CA LYS A 36 -1.89 7.18 1.10
C LYS A 36 -0.72 6.22 1.23
N ASN A 37 -0.08 6.16 2.40
CA ASN A 37 1.00 5.20 2.65
C ASN A 37 0.50 3.75 2.61
N ARG A 38 -0.68 3.50 3.19
CA ARG A 38 -1.31 2.16 3.18
C ARG A 38 -1.71 1.75 1.78
N GLU A 39 -2.32 2.64 1.01
CA GLU A 39 -2.73 2.40 -0.38
C GLU A 39 -1.53 2.12 -1.28
N ALA A 40 -0.49 2.96 -1.22
CA ALA A 40 0.72 2.75 -2.01
C ALA A 40 1.41 1.42 -1.66
N ALA A 41 1.54 1.08 -0.37
CA ALA A 41 2.06 -0.22 0.04
C ALA A 41 1.21 -1.37 -0.50
N GLY A 42 -0.11 -1.26 -0.46
CA GLY A 42 -1.02 -2.26 -1.00
C GLY A 42 -0.88 -2.45 -2.52
N HIS A 43 -0.81 -1.36 -3.29
CA HIS A 43 -0.64 -1.43 -4.74
C HIS A 43 0.70 -2.05 -5.14
N VAL A 44 1.81 -1.57 -4.58
CA VAL A 44 3.15 -2.12 -4.89
C VAL A 44 3.19 -3.61 -4.56
N ILE A 45 2.63 -4.01 -3.42
CA ILE A 45 2.67 -5.41 -3.01
C ILE A 45 1.76 -6.31 -3.84
N SER A 46 0.63 -5.80 -4.32
CA SER A 46 -0.20 -6.49 -5.30
C SER A 46 0.60 -6.80 -6.57
N LEU A 47 1.32 -5.81 -7.09
CA LEU A 47 2.19 -5.98 -8.27
C LEU A 47 3.35 -6.94 -7.99
N CYS A 48 4.04 -6.81 -6.85
CA CYS A 48 5.13 -7.71 -6.46
C CYS A 48 4.66 -9.16 -6.38
N PHE A 49 3.44 -9.41 -5.87
CA PHE A 49 2.88 -10.76 -5.79
C PHE A 49 2.59 -11.34 -7.17
N MET A 50 2.06 -10.54 -8.10
CA MET A 50 1.80 -10.97 -9.48
C MET A 50 3.10 -11.28 -10.24
N VAL A 51 4.11 -10.43 -10.09
CA VAL A 51 5.45 -10.66 -10.63
C VAL A 51 6.04 -11.94 -10.04
N ALA A 52 5.93 -12.15 -8.72
CA ALA A 52 6.41 -13.38 -8.07
C ALA A 52 5.71 -14.64 -8.59
N LEU A 53 4.39 -14.59 -8.82
CA LEU A 53 3.64 -15.69 -9.45
C LEU A 53 4.16 -15.97 -10.86
N HIS A 54 4.39 -14.93 -11.64
CA HIS A 54 4.93 -15.07 -12.99
C HIS A 54 6.33 -15.68 -12.98
N ASP A 55 7.25 -15.11 -12.22
CA ASP A 55 8.66 -15.53 -12.17
C ASP A 55 8.82 -16.98 -11.72
N ARG A 56 8.02 -17.40 -10.72
CA ARG A 56 8.14 -18.75 -10.14
C ARG A 56 7.43 -19.83 -10.95
N TYR A 57 6.31 -19.49 -11.60
CA TYR A 57 5.41 -20.50 -12.17
C TYR A 57 4.92 -20.22 -13.59
N GLY A 58 5.40 -19.15 -14.24
CA GLY A 58 4.99 -18.76 -15.58
C GLY A 58 3.52 -18.39 -15.68
N ILE A 59 2.94 -17.82 -14.62
CA ILE A 59 1.53 -17.39 -14.63
C ILE A 59 1.40 -16.14 -15.50
N GLY A 60 0.77 -16.29 -16.67
CA GLY A 60 0.47 -15.19 -17.60
C GLY A 60 -0.88 -14.52 -17.34
N LYS A 61 -1.17 -13.47 -18.12
CA LYS A 61 -2.34 -12.58 -18.05
C LYS A 61 -3.64 -13.24 -17.59
N ASP A 62 -4.23 -14.14 -18.39
CA ASP A 62 -5.56 -14.72 -18.10
C ASP A 62 -5.64 -15.44 -16.74
N ARG A 63 -4.52 -15.99 -16.27
CA ARG A 63 -4.44 -16.65 -14.97
C ARG A 63 -4.22 -15.63 -13.85
N LEU A 64 -3.44 -14.59 -14.08
CA LEU A 64 -3.29 -13.47 -13.15
C LEU A 64 -4.63 -12.72 -12.98
N ASP A 65 -5.39 -12.49 -14.04
CA ASP A 65 -6.71 -11.86 -13.97
C ASP A 65 -7.67 -12.62 -13.04
N ARG A 66 -7.64 -13.96 -13.09
CA ARG A 66 -8.42 -14.80 -12.17
C ARG A 66 -7.93 -14.67 -10.72
N VAL A 67 -6.62 -14.55 -10.50
CA VAL A 67 -6.06 -14.31 -9.16
C VAL A 67 -6.46 -12.93 -8.65
N ILE A 68 -6.34 -11.88 -9.47
CA ILE A 68 -6.73 -10.51 -9.14
C ILE A 68 -8.20 -10.46 -8.75
N ASN A 69 -9.09 -11.04 -9.55
CA ASN A 69 -10.51 -11.07 -9.26
C ASN A 69 -10.82 -11.78 -7.93
N ALA A 70 -10.18 -12.93 -7.68
CA ALA A 70 -10.35 -13.65 -6.42
C ALA A 70 -9.77 -12.88 -5.22
N ALA A 71 -8.61 -12.23 -5.39
CA ALA A 71 -7.96 -11.42 -4.37
C ALA A 71 -8.78 -10.16 -4.05
N ASN A 72 -9.34 -9.48 -5.05
CA ASN A 72 -10.25 -8.35 -4.88
C ASN A 72 -11.49 -8.75 -4.10
N GLY A 73 -12.10 -9.90 -4.42
CA GLY A 73 -13.19 -10.45 -3.63
C GLY A 73 -12.80 -10.73 -2.17
N ALA A 74 -11.56 -11.17 -1.91
CA ALA A 74 -11.05 -11.34 -0.55
C ALA A 74 -10.82 -9.99 0.17
N LEU A 75 -10.28 -8.99 -0.54
CA LEU A 75 -10.08 -7.63 -0.02
C LEU A 75 -11.41 -6.94 0.32
N GLU A 76 -12.43 -7.09 -0.52
CA GLU A 76 -13.78 -6.60 -0.27
C GLU A 76 -14.41 -7.25 0.96
N ARG A 77 -14.35 -8.60 1.06
CA ARG A 77 -14.81 -9.32 2.26
C ARG A 77 -14.07 -8.85 3.50
N PHE A 78 -12.76 -8.66 3.41
CA PHE A 78 -11.95 -8.14 4.51
C PHE A 78 -12.38 -6.73 4.91
N ALA A 79 -12.62 -5.83 3.94
CA ALA A 79 -13.09 -4.48 4.20
C ALA A 79 -14.47 -4.46 4.87
N VAL A 80 -15.40 -5.32 4.45
CA VAL A 80 -16.72 -5.50 5.08
C VAL A 80 -16.56 -6.02 6.51
N ASN A 81 -15.76 -7.06 6.73
CA ASN A 81 -15.47 -7.59 8.07
C ASN A 81 -14.86 -6.50 8.96
N LYS A 82 -13.88 -5.74 8.46
CA LYS A 82 -13.23 -4.64 9.20
C LYS A 82 -14.25 -3.60 9.67
N ARG A 83 -15.22 -3.23 8.83
CA ARG A 83 -16.29 -2.29 9.19
C ARG A 83 -17.21 -2.86 10.28
N GLY A 84 -17.50 -4.17 10.24
CA GLY A 84 -18.40 -4.81 11.20
C GLY A 84 -17.77 -5.15 12.56
N VAL A 85 -16.53 -5.64 12.57
CA VAL A 85 -15.88 -6.18 13.79
C VAL A 85 -14.59 -5.47 14.20
N GLY A 86 -14.14 -4.48 13.43
CA GLY A 86 -12.87 -3.78 13.65
C GLY A 86 -11.65 -4.50 13.06
N MET A 87 -10.51 -3.81 13.07
CA MET A 87 -9.27 -4.23 12.39
C MET A 87 -8.73 -5.56 12.91
N GLU A 88 -8.55 -5.68 14.22
CA GLU A 88 -7.91 -6.85 14.84
C GLU A 88 -8.73 -8.13 14.65
N ARG A 89 -10.06 -8.07 14.81
CA ARG A 89 -10.93 -9.22 14.58
C ARG A 89 -11.00 -9.61 13.10
N ALA A 90 -10.98 -8.64 12.18
CA ALA A 90 -10.91 -8.92 10.76
C ALA A 90 -9.60 -9.61 10.37
N LYS A 91 -8.46 -9.16 10.91
CA LYS A 91 -7.15 -9.82 10.74
C LYS A 91 -7.14 -11.23 11.32
N LYS A 92 -7.70 -11.44 12.51
CA LYS A 92 -7.84 -12.77 13.12
C LYS A 92 -8.61 -13.72 12.20
N LYS A 93 -9.76 -13.30 11.68
CA LYS A 93 -10.55 -14.09 10.73
C LYS A 93 -9.79 -14.40 9.44
N LEU A 94 -9.07 -13.42 8.90
CA LEU A 94 -8.22 -13.63 7.71
C LEU A 94 -7.09 -14.66 8.00
N ASN A 95 -6.52 -14.65 9.20
CA ASN A 95 -5.52 -15.64 9.61
C ASN A 95 -6.12 -17.04 9.77
N GLU A 96 -7.33 -17.14 10.32
CA GLU A 96 -8.08 -18.40 10.45
C GLU A 96 -8.39 -19.00 9.06
N GLU A 97 -8.74 -18.18 8.05
CA GLU A 97 -8.96 -18.66 6.67
C GLU A 97 -7.67 -19.21 6.01
N LEU A 98 -6.50 -18.76 6.46
CA LEU A 98 -5.19 -19.18 5.95
C LEU A 98 -4.49 -20.20 6.85
N GLU A 99 -5.13 -20.64 7.92
CA GLU A 99 -4.58 -21.60 8.86
C GLU A 99 -4.27 -22.92 8.14
N GLY A 100 -3.05 -23.44 8.35
CA GLY A 100 -2.55 -24.62 7.65
C GLY A 100 -2.21 -24.41 6.17
N LEU A 101 -2.46 -23.23 5.59
CA LEU A 101 -2.12 -22.88 4.20
C LEU A 101 -0.91 -21.96 4.11
N LEU A 102 -0.84 -20.94 4.97
CA LEU A 102 0.23 -19.96 4.98
C LEU A 102 0.97 -20.01 6.33
N THR A 103 2.19 -20.55 6.31
CA THR A 103 3.07 -20.69 7.48
C THR A 103 4.15 -19.61 7.52
N GLU A 104 4.52 -19.10 6.35
CA GLU A 104 5.47 -18.00 6.18
C GLU A 104 4.84 -16.68 6.61
N ARG A 105 5.60 -15.90 7.37
CA ARG A 105 5.17 -14.57 7.80
C ARG A 105 5.78 -13.52 6.88
N PHE A 106 4.95 -12.94 6.03
CA PHE A 106 5.33 -11.77 5.26
C PHE A 106 5.61 -10.58 6.17
N VAL A 107 6.75 -9.92 5.99
CA VAL A 107 7.05 -8.64 6.63
C VAL A 107 7.59 -7.70 5.58
N LEU A 108 6.86 -6.61 5.30
CA LEU A 108 7.33 -5.58 4.38
C LEU A 108 8.73 -5.08 4.81
N PRO A 109 9.78 -5.30 4.00
CA PRO A 109 11.10 -4.76 4.25
C PRO A 109 11.06 -3.25 4.37
N ALA A 110 11.80 -2.68 5.33
CA ALA A 110 11.89 -1.23 5.43
C ALA A 110 12.79 -0.71 4.29
N SER A 111 12.30 0.24 3.50
CA SER A 111 13.12 0.88 2.44
C SER A 111 14.26 1.72 3.05
N LYS A 112 14.05 2.28 4.24
CA LYS A 112 15.04 3.01 5.03
C LYS A 112 14.85 2.71 6.51
N ALA A 113 15.95 2.78 7.27
CA ALA A 113 15.90 2.71 8.72
C ALA A 113 15.06 3.88 9.28
N PRO A 114 13.94 3.61 9.99
CA PRO A 114 13.15 4.66 10.62
C PRO A 114 13.99 5.44 11.66
N LYS A 115 13.91 6.77 11.65
CA LYS A 115 14.70 7.63 12.55
C LYS A 115 13.88 8.30 13.65
N SER A 116 12.56 8.28 13.53
CA SER A 116 11.63 8.88 14.48
C SER A 116 10.45 7.95 14.82
N ASN A 117 9.75 8.20 15.93
CA ASN A 117 8.51 7.49 16.28
C ASN A 117 7.46 7.58 15.17
N ARG A 118 7.43 8.71 14.46
CA ARG A 118 6.54 8.92 13.32
C ARG A 118 6.88 8.00 12.15
N ASP A 119 8.17 7.86 11.83
CA ASP A 119 8.63 6.94 10.77
C ASP A 119 8.31 5.48 11.12
N TRP A 120 8.45 5.13 12.40
CA TRP A 120 8.07 3.81 12.91
C TRP A 120 6.57 3.55 12.77
N ALA A 121 5.73 4.53 13.12
CA ALA A 121 4.28 4.42 12.95
C ALA A 121 3.91 4.23 11.46
N LEU A 122 4.45 5.07 10.57
CA LEU A 122 4.20 4.96 9.12
C LEU A 122 4.68 3.63 8.53
N LEU A 123 5.83 3.10 8.99
CA LEU A 123 6.28 1.77 8.59
C LEU A 123 5.34 0.67 9.11
N GLY A 124 4.82 0.80 10.33
CA GLY A 124 3.83 -0.11 10.90
C GLY A 124 2.55 -0.16 10.07
N GLU A 125 2.02 1.00 9.70
CA GLU A 125 0.83 1.13 8.85
C GLU A 125 1.03 0.47 7.47
N ARG A 126 2.19 0.71 6.83
CA ARG A 126 2.55 0.08 5.55
C ARG A 126 2.68 -1.44 5.68
N ARG A 127 3.33 -1.92 6.74
CA ARG A 127 3.49 -3.36 7.01
C ARG A 127 2.15 -4.05 7.20
N GLU A 128 1.24 -3.45 7.96
CA GLU A 128 -0.09 -4.00 8.16
C GLU A 128 -0.88 -4.05 6.84
N ALA A 129 -0.86 -2.96 6.06
CA ALA A 129 -1.53 -2.92 4.77
C ALA A 129 -0.99 -3.99 3.79
N ALA A 130 0.34 -4.10 3.69
CA ALA A 130 0.99 -5.08 2.84
C ALA A 130 0.70 -6.52 3.28
N GLU A 131 0.73 -6.81 4.59
CA GLU A 131 0.41 -8.14 5.12
C GLU A 131 -1.03 -8.56 4.76
N ILE A 132 -2.00 -7.65 4.87
CA ILE A 132 -3.39 -7.90 4.49
C ILE A 132 -3.47 -8.23 2.99
N VAL A 133 -2.83 -7.42 2.14
CA VAL A 133 -2.83 -7.63 0.69
C VAL A 133 -2.21 -8.98 0.33
N VAL A 134 -1.03 -9.32 0.85
CA VAL A 134 -0.38 -10.62 0.59
C VAL A 134 -1.30 -11.78 0.97
N LYS A 135 -1.98 -11.69 2.12
CA LYS A 135 -2.91 -12.74 2.58
C LYS A 135 -4.13 -12.87 1.67
N CYS A 136 -4.72 -11.75 1.26
CA CYS A 136 -5.83 -11.76 0.30
C CYS A 136 -5.40 -12.31 -1.08
N TYR A 137 -4.19 -11.97 -1.55
CA TYR A 137 -3.64 -12.51 -2.79
C TYR A 137 -3.27 -14.00 -2.68
N ALA A 138 -2.81 -14.46 -1.51
CA ALA A 138 -2.59 -15.88 -1.25
C ALA A 138 -3.90 -16.68 -1.29
N LEU A 139 -4.99 -16.16 -0.68
CA LEU A 139 -6.33 -16.72 -0.84
C LEU A 139 -6.79 -16.71 -2.31
N GLY A 140 -6.51 -15.62 -3.03
CA GLY A 140 -6.79 -15.50 -4.46
C GLY A 140 -6.07 -16.57 -5.28
N ALA A 141 -4.78 -16.80 -5.04
CA ALA A 141 -3.98 -17.84 -5.69
C ALA A 141 -4.47 -19.25 -5.33
N ARG A 142 -4.86 -19.48 -4.06
CA ARG A 142 -5.47 -20.74 -3.63
C ARG A 142 -6.78 -21.03 -4.38
N GLN A 143 -7.63 -20.02 -4.53
CA GLN A 143 -8.94 -20.14 -5.17
C GLN A 143 -8.84 -20.26 -6.70
N ALA A 144 -8.06 -19.39 -7.34
CA ALA A 144 -7.98 -19.29 -8.79
C ALA A 144 -7.05 -20.33 -9.42
N LEU A 145 -5.96 -20.70 -8.73
CA LEU A 145 -4.91 -21.57 -9.26
C LEU A 145 -4.80 -22.92 -8.52
N GLY A 146 -5.53 -23.10 -7.43
CA GLY A 146 -5.46 -24.33 -6.63
C GLY A 146 -4.14 -24.49 -5.86
N PHE A 147 -3.40 -23.40 -5.61
CA PHE A 147 -2.10 -23.47 -4.94
C PHE A 147 -2.22 -24.03 -3.51
N GLY A 148 -1.49 -25.10 -3.22
CA GLY A 148 -1.36 -25.67 -1.88
C GLY A 148 -0.27 -24.96 -1.04
N VAL A 149 -0.05 -25.47 0.17
CA VAL A 149 0.84 -24.90 1.20
C VAL A 149 2.19 -24.49 0.62
N GLU A 150 2.92 -25.42 -0.01
CA GLU A 150 4.28 -25.17 -0.52
C GLU A 150 4.32 -23.98 -1.49
N ARG A 151 3.44 -23.97 -2.50
CA ARG A 151 3.41 -22.91 -3.51
C ARG A 151 2.99 -21.57 -2.96
N LEU A 152 2.05 -21.54 -2.01
CA LEU A 152 1.63 -20.29 -1.35
C LEU A 152 2.80 -19.67 -0.58
N ASN A 153 3.46 -20.47 0.26
CA ASN A 153 4.58 -20.01 1.07
C ASN A 153 5.76 -19.55 0.20
N GLU A 154 6.07 -20.29 -0.87
CA GLU A 154 7.10 -19.88 -1.83
C GLU A 154 6.74 -18.58 -2.55
N THR A 155 5.48 -18.40 -2.93
CA THR A 155 5.02 -17.14 -3.55
C THR A 155 5.16 -15.97 -2.60
N VAL A 156 4.85 -16.15 -1.31
CA VAL A 156 5.00 -15.10 -0.30
C VAL A 156 6.46 -14.71 -0.10
N ARG A 157 7.38 -15.68 -0.04
CA ARG A 157 8.83 -15.39 0.01
C ARG A 157 9.30 -14.65 -1.23
N ALA A 158 8.91 -15.13 -2.41
CA ALA A 158 9.26 -14.48 -3.67
C ALA A 158 8.68 -13.06 -3.79
N THR A 159 7.49 -12.81 -3.23
CA THR A 159 6.89 -11.46 -3.18
C THR A 159 7.76 -10.49 -2.38
N GLU A 160 8.33 -10.95 -1.27
CA GLU A 160 9.26 -10.16 -0.46
C GLU A 160 10.55 -9.84 -1.24
N ASP A 161 11.08 -10.79 -2.01
CA ASP A 161 12.27 -10.59 -2.84
C ASP A 161 12.02 -9.60 -3.99
N VAL A 162 10.85 -9.68 -4.64
CA VAL A 162 10.47 -8.68 -5.66
C VAL A 162 10.34 -7.30 -5.02
N PHE A 163 9.79 -7.20 -3.80
CA PHE A 163 9.71 -5.92 -3.10
C PHE A 163 11.09 -5.38 -2.70
N ARG A 164 12.06 -6.23 -2.35
CA ARG A 164 13.46 -5.80 -2.12
C ARG A 164 14.05 -5.18 -3.38
N GLN A 165 13.87 -5.80 -4.54
CA GLN A 165 14.30 -5.24 -5.82
C GLN A 165 13.62 -3.90 -6.12
N PHE A 166 12.32 -3.80 -5.86
CA PHE A 166 11.60 -2.53 -5.97
C PHE A 166 12.22 -1.45 -5.06
N ASN A 167 12.56 -1.79 -3.81
CA ASN A 167 13.22 -0.83 -2.90
C ASN A 167 14.57 -0.35 -3.44
N GLU A 168 15.37 -1.24 -4.02
CA GLU A 168 16.65 -0.88 -4.65
C GLU A 168 16.45 0.11 -5.79
N TRP A 169 15.43 -0.09 -6.64
CA TRP A 169 15.08 0.88 -7.68
C TRP A 169 14.57 2.20 -7.09
N ALA A 170 13.73 2.13 -6.06
CA ALA A 170 13.17 3.30 -5.40
C ALA A 170 14.23 4.17 -4.69
N GLU A 171 15.46 3.68 -4.49
CA GLU A 171 16.57 4.54 -4.05
C GLU A 171 16.85 5.68 -5.04
N GLY A 172 16.68 5.41 -6.34
CA GLY A 172 16.74 6.40 -7.42
C GLY A 172 15.48 7.26 -7.57
N GLY A 173 14.50 7.10 -6.66
CA GLY A 173 13.22 7.78 -6.66
C GLY A 173 12.05 6.81 -6.84
N ASP A 174 10.96 7.03 -6.11
CA ASP A 174 9.75 6.18 -6.15
C ASP A 174 9.22 5.96 -7.54
N TRP A 175 9.19 7.04 -8.33
CA TRP A 175 8.74 7.00 -9.70
C TRP A 175 9.53 6.01 -10.55
N PHE A 176 10.85 5.97 -10.39
CA PHE A 176 11.69 5.02 -11.10
C PHE A 176 11.36 3.58 -10.67
N GLY A 177 11.20 3.35 -9.36
CA GLY A 177 10.75 2.06 -8.83
C GLY A 177 9.40 1.62 -9.41
N TYR A 178 8.41 2.51 -9.46
CA TYR A 178 7.09 2.23 -10.03
C TYR A 178 7.19 1.89 -11.53
N ASN A 179 7.98 2.64 -12.30
CA ASN A 179 8.15 2.39 -13.73
C ASN A 179 8.84 1.07 -14.01
N MET A 180 9.83 0.69 -13.21
CA MET A 180 10.48 -0.62 -13.33
C MET A 180 9.48 -1.75 -13.07
N LEU A 181 8.63 -1.61 -12.05
CA LEU A 181 7.60 -2.60 -11.74
C LEU A 181 6.50 -2.64 -12.83
N ALA A 182 6.08 -1.48 -13.33
CA ALA A 182 5.11 -1.36 -14.42
C ALA A 182 5.63 -1.96 -15.74
N ARG A 183 6.92 -1.81 -16.03
CA ARG A 183 7.58 -2.47 -17.16
C ARG A 183 7.54 -3.99 -17.03
N ARG A 184 7.84 -4.52 -15.85
CA ARG A 184 7.71 -5.98 -15.60
C ARG A 184 6.28 -6.45 -15.82
N MET A 185 5.29 -5.70 -15.34
CA MET A 185 3.88 -6.03 -15.58
C MET A 185 3.50 -5.92 -17.06
N THR A 186 4.02 -4.95 -17.79
CA THR A 186 3.83 -4.82 -19.24
C THR A 186 4.35 -6.06 -19.97
N ASP A 187 5.55 -6.53 -19.61
CA ASP A 187 6.13 -7.74 -20.19
C ASP A 187 5.27 -9.00 -19.89
N ILE A 188 4.67 -9.06 -18.70
CA ILE A 188 3.81 -10.18 -18.26
C ILE A 188 2.44 -10.17 -18.95
N LEU A 189 1.82 -8.99 -19.07
CA LEU A 189 0.46 -8.83 -19.57
C LEU A 189 0.43 -8.69 -21.10
N GLY A 190 1.55 -8.32 -21.73
CA GLY A 190 1.62 -8.05 -23.17
C GLY A 190 0.90 -6.77 -23.58
N GLU A 191 0.52 -5.92 -22.62
CA GLU A 191 -0.12 -4.63 -22.84
C GLU A 191 0.50 -3.56 -21.94
N PRO A 192 0.54 -2.29 -22.38
CA PRO A 192 1.15 -1.21 -21.59
C PRO A 192 0.49 -1.05 -20.22
N VAL A 193 1.32 -0.98 -19.17
CA VAL A 193 0.90 -0.59 -17.83
C VAL A 193 1.51 0.76 -17.51
N ASP A 194 0.67 1.77 -17.36
CA ASP A 194 1.09 3.14 -17.07
C ASP A 194 1.08 3.43 -15.57
N VAL A 195 2.01 4.28 -15.13
CA VAL A 195 2.03 4.84 -13.77
C VAL A 195 1.28 6.16 -13.80
N ASP A 196 0.20 6.28 -13.02
CA ASP A 196 -0.51 7.56 -12.87
C ASP A 196 0.28 8.51 -11.97
N GLU A 197 0.68 9.65 -12.53
CA GLU A 197 1.50 10.66 -11.89
C GLU A 197 0.68 11.83 -11.31
N SER A 198 -0.63 11.86 -11.55
CA SER A 198 -1.45 13.07 -11.38
C SER A 198 -1.58 13.57 -9.93
N ASP A 199 -1.34 12.70 -8.94
CA ASP A 199 -1.47 13.00 -7.50
C ASP A 199 -0.19 12.82 -6.67
N ALA A 200 0.96 12.58 -7.32
CA ALA A 200 2.24 12.33 -6.64
C ALA A 200 2.85 13.62 -6.04
N LYS A 201 2.59 13.88 -4.75
CA LYS A 201 3.08 15.08 -4.04
C LYS A 201 4.33 14.84 -3.18
N GLU A 202 4.53 13.63 -2.65
CA GLU A 202 5.68 13.27 -1.78
C GLU A 202 6.09 11.80 -2.05
N PRO A 203 7.39 11.46 -2.00
CA PRO A 203 7.85 10.07 -2.07
C PRO A 203 7.47 9.30 -0.80
N ILE A 204 7.06 8.05 -0.98
CA ILE A 204 6.60 7.09 0.04
C ILE A 204 7.69 6.08 0.40
N PHE A 205 8.48 5.59 -0.57
CA PHE A 205 9.50 4.55 -0.34
C PHE A 205 10.95 5.08 -0.39
N GLY A 206 11.22 5.93 -1.37
CA GLY A 206 12.48 6.46 -1.84
C GLY A 206 12.76 7.87 -1.32
N LYS A 207 13.77 8.55 -1.87
CA LYS A 207 14.05 9.96 -1.55
C LYS A 207 13.28 10.87 -2.51
N THR A 208 13.10 12.13 -2.13
CA THR A 208 12.77 13.17 -3.09
C THR A 208 13.95 13.24 -4.05
N LEU A 209 13.69 13.26 -5.36
CA LEU A 209 14.71 13.69 -6.31
C LEU A 209 14.93 15.18 -6.01
N ASP A 210 16.09 15.49 -5.43
CA ASP A 210 16.55 16.87 -5.21
C ASP A 210 16.82 17.56 -6.56
#